data_AF-A0A2N0QGC8-F1
#
_entry.id   AF-A0A2N0QGC8-F1
#
_cell.length_a   1.000
_cell.length_b   1.000
_cell.length_c   1.000
_cell.angle_alpha   90.00
_cell.angle_beta   90.00
_cell.angle_gamma   90.00
#
_symmetry.space_group_name_H-M   'P 1'
#
loop_
_entity.id
_entity.type
_entity.pdbx_description
1 polymer ?
#
loop_
_entity_poly.entity_id
_entity_poly.type
_entity_poly.pdbx_seq_one_letter_code
_entity_poly.pdbx_strand_id
1 'polypeptide(L)'
;MAIEGHNRSIHNTVVLHIVLGDFNDTIDNKIDRSPSTEQPGSQFLIQLSQLGLYDVCRALYPDIELFTYEKWNKNKDKSSPILRLRIDQIWITHEANVIPVEFSVHSSQMITNSHH
;
A
#
# COMPACT_ATOMS: atom_id res chain seq x y z
N MET A 1 9.38 44.50 -36.70
CA MET A 1 9.05 44.53 -35.26
C MET A 1 8.38 43.20 -34.96
N ALA A 2 9.16 42.20 -34.56
CA ALA A 2 8.65 40.86 -34.30
C ALA A 2 8.17 40.82 -32.85
N ILE A 3 6.90 40.43 -32.69
CA ILE A 3 6.20 40.33 -31.41
C ILE A 3 6.87 39.21 -30.62
N GLU A 4 7.46 39.58 -29.50
CA GLU A 4 8.10 38.70 -28.53
C GLU A 4 7.04 37.76 -27.96
N GLY A 5 6.94 36.57 -28.56
CA GLY A 5 6.10 35.49 -28.07
C GLY A 5 6.59 35.10 -26.69
N HIS A 6 5.90 35.57 -25.65
CA HIS A 6 6.06 35.08 -24.29
C HIS A 6 5.82 33.57 -24.30
N ASN A 7 6.92 32.82 -24.33
CA ASN A 7 6.95 31.40 -24.03
C ASN A 7 6.49 31.27 -22.58
N ARG A 8 5.17 31.10 -22.38
CA ARG A 8 4.64 30.68 -21.08
C ARG A 8 5.25 29.31 -20.82
N SER A 9 6.28 29.27 -19.99
CA SER A 9 6.75 28.07 -19.34
C SER A 9 5.53 27.43 -18.69
N ILE A 10 4.95 26.43 -19.34
CA ILE A 10 3.98 25.54 -18.71
C ILE A 10 4.80 24.79 -17.68
N HIS A 11 4.77 25.26 -16.44
CA HIS A 11 5.23 24.44 -15.34
C HIS A 11 4.35 23.19 -15.38
N ASN A 12 4.93 22.06 -15.80
CA ASN A 12 4.28 20.76 -15.78
C ASN A 12 4.12 20.36 -14.31
N THR A 13 3.09 20.89 -13.65
CA THR A 13 2.73 20.50 -12.29
C THR A 13 2.20 19.08 -12.33
N VAL A 14 2.95 18.15 -11.75
CA VAL A 14 2.49 16.79 -11.47
C VAL A 14 1.78 16.82 -10.12
N VAL A 15 0.51 16.39 -10.10
CA VAL A 15 -0.25 16.26 -8.85
C VAL A 15 -0.28 14.79 -8.48
N LEU A 16 0.36 14.44 -7.37
CA LEU A 16 0.36 13.09 -6.84
C LEU A 16 -0.51 13.05 -5.59
N HIS A 17 -1.59 12.26 -5.64
CA HIS A 17 -2.37 11.95 -4.44
C HIS A 17 -1.81 10.69 -3.81
N ILE A 18 -1.51 10.75 -2.51
CA ILE A 18 -1.03 9.63 -1.71
C ILE A 18 -2.03 9.38 -0.59
N VAL A 19 -2.55 8.16 -0.51
CA VAL A 19 -3.43 7.69 0.57
C VAL A 19 -2.70 6.58 1.31
N LEU A 20 -2.42 6.77 2.59
CA LEU A 20 -1.69 5.79 3.39
C LEU A 20 -2.25 5.67 4.81
N GLY A 21 -2.01 4.52 5.43
CA GLY A 21 -2.39 4.22 6.81
C GLY A 21 -2.98 2.83 6.94
N ASP A 22 -3.61 2.58 8.08
CA ASP A 22 -4.31 1.34 8.38
C ASP A 22 -5.72 1.32 7.77
N PHE A 23 -5.91 0.50 6.73
CA PHE A 23 -7.18 0.31 6.04
C PHE A 23 -8.10 -0.72 6.71
N ASN A 24 -7.60 -1.47 7.71
CA ASN A 24 -8.29 -2.59 8.36
C ASN A 24 -8.81 -3.69 7.41
N ASP A 25 -8.31 -3.72 6.17
CA ASP A 25 -8.78 -4.64 5.13
C ASP A 25 -7.66 -4.97 4.13
N THR A 26 -7.86 -5.98 3.29
CA THR A 26 -6.85 -6.49 2.34
C THR A 26 -7.42 -6.60 0.93
N ILE A 27 -6.57 -6.54 -0.10
CA ILE A 27 -6.99 -6.68 -1.50
C ILE A 27 -7.01 -8.14 -1.91
N ASP A 28 -5.91 -8.86 -1.65
CA ASP A 28 -5.76 -10.25 -2.03
C ASP A 28 -5.47 -11.11 -0.80
N ASN A 29 -6.53 -11.71 -0.25
CA ASN A 29 -6.43 -12.61 0.89
C ASN A 29 -5.58 -13.87 0.64
N LYS A 30 -5.12 -14.14 -0.58
CA LYS A 30 -4.17 -15.23 -0.85
C LYS A 30 -2.76 -14.90 -0.39
N ILE A 31 -2.37 -13.62 -0.42
CA ILE A 31 -0.99 -13.14 -0.18
C ILE A 31 -0.90 -12.05 0.88
N ASP A 32 -1.97 -11.29 1.10
CA ASP A 32 -2.08 -10.23 2.11
C ASP A 32 -2.52 -10.75 3.47
N ARG A 33 -2.77 -12.06 3.57
CA ARG A 33 -3.32 -12.70 4.76
C ARG A 33 -2.70 -14.07 4.98
N SER A 34 -2.32 -14.34 6.23
CA SER A 34 -1.87 -15.66 6.68
C SER A 34 -2.62 -16.05 7.96
N PRO A 35 -3.39 -17.16 8.00
CA PRO A 35 -3.59 -18.12 6.90
C PRO A 35 -4.42 -17.53 5.76
N SER A 36 -4.05 -17.86 4.52
CA SER A 36 -4.68 -17.37 3.31
C SER A 36 -6.12 -17.86 3.18
N THR A 37 -6.94 -17.09 2.47
CA THR A 37 -8.33 -17.46 2.20
C THR A 37 -8.73 -17.08 0.77
N GLU A 38 -9.69 -17.80 0.19
CA GLU A 38 -10.25 -17.49 -1.14
C GLU A 38 -11.33 -16.40 -1.10
N GLN A 39 -11.62 -15.84 0.08
CA GLN A 39 -12.59 -14.75 0.18
C GLN A 39 -12.10 -13.53 -0.62
N PRO A 40 -12.99 -12.86 -1.37
CA PRO A 40 -12.63 -11.65 -2.07
C PRO A 40 -12.17 -10.60 -1.06
N GLY A 41 -11.20 -9.78 -1.46
CA GLY A 41 -10.76 -8.65 -0.66
C GLY A 41 -11.78 -7.51 -0.63
N SER A 42 -11.34 -6.39 -0.06
CA SER A 42 -12.16 -5.22 0.19
C SER A 42 -12.76 -4.60 -1.07
N GLN A 43 -14.08 -4.42 -1.08
CA GLN A 43 -14.74 -3.64 -2.13
C GLN A 43 -14.27 -2.18 -2.14
N PHE A 44 -13.95 -1.62 -0.97
CA PHE A 44 -13.43 -0.26 -0.84
C PHE A 44 -12.07 -0.11 -1.52
N LEU A 45 -11.15 -1.05 -1.28
CA LEU A 45 -9.83 -1.02 -1.91
C LEU A 45 -9.91 -1.22 -3.44
N ILE A 46 -10.83 -2.05 -3.91
CA ILE A 46 -11.12 -2.18 -5.35
C ILE A 46 -11.59 -0.84 -5.94
N GLN A 47 -12.37 -0.05 -5.20
CA GLN A 47 -12.81 1.28 -5.64
C GLN A 47 -11.64 2.28 -5.75
N LEU A 48 -10.63 2.19 -4.88
CA LEU A 48 -9.42 3.01 -5.03
C LEU A 48 -8.73 2.76 -6.38
N SER A 49 -8.64 1.49 -6.79
CA SER A 49 -8.14 1.12 -8.12
C SER A 49 -8.97 1.73 -9.25
N GLN A 50 -10.31 1.74 -9.10
CA GLN A 50 -11.23 2.33 -10.09
C GLN A 50 -11.10 3.87 -10.16
N LEU A 51 -10.65 4.52 -9.09
CA LEU A 51 -10.34 5.96 -9.06
C LEU A 51 -8.96 6.28 -9.63
N GLY A 52 -8.22 5.29 -10.14
CA GLY A 52 -6.91 5.47 -10.76
C GLY A 52 -5.75 5.48 -9.75
N LEU A 53 -5.98 5.00 -8.53
CA LEU A 53 -4.90 4.73 -7.59
C LEU A 53 -4.41 3.29 -7.74
N TYR A 54 -3.20 3.02 -7.27
CA TYR A 54 -2.72 1.65 -7.14
C TYR A 54 -1.93 1.47 -5.86
N ASP A 55 -1.99 0.26 -5.32
CA ASP A 55 -1.25 -0.18 -4.15
C ASP A 55 0.23 -0.34 -4.52
N VAL A 56 1.08 0.51 -3.95
CA VAL A 56 2.52 0.56 -4.21
C VAL A 56 3.19 -0.78 -3.91
N CYS A 57 2.79 -1.45 -2.82
CA CYS A 57 3.36 -2.74 -2.43
C CYS A 57 3.09 -3.81 -3.49
N ARG A 58 1.86 -3.88 -4.00
CA ARG A 58 1.45 -4.89 -4.98
C ARG A 58 1.95 -4.58 -6.40
N ALA A 59 2.17 -3.31 -6.71
CA ALA A 59 2.84 -2.93 -7.96
C ALA A 59 4.31 -3.36 -7.99
N LEU A 60 5.04 -3.22 -6.88
CA LEU A 60 6.45 -3.61 -6.79
C LEU A 60 6.66 -5.10 -6.52
N TYR A 61 5.80 -5.69 -5.69
CA TYR A 61 5.93 -7.06 -5.20
C TYR A 61 4.59 -7.80 -5.34
N PRO A 62 4.18 -8.17 -6.56
CA PRO A 62 2.86 -8.74 -6.82
C PRO A 62 2.63 -10.04 -6.03
N ASP A 63 3.65 -10.89 -5.89
CA ASP A 63 3.50 -12.26 -5.36
C ASP A 63 4.19 -12.51 -4.01
N ILE A 64 4.69 -11.44 -3.35
CA ILE A 64 5.43 -11.58 -2.09
C ILE A 64 4.50 -11.36 -0.89
N GLU A 65 4.55 -12.26 0.09
CA GLU A 65 3.91 -12.05 1.38
C GLU A 65 4.66 -10.97 2.18
N LEU A 66 3.99 -9.86 2.47
CA LEU A 66 4.49 -8.77 3.29
C LEU A 66 3.38 -8.40 4.27
N PHE A 67 3.61 -8.55 5.57
CA PHE A 67 2.58 -8.33 6.61
C PHE A 67 2.92 -7.11 7.45
N THR A 68 1.92 -6.28 7.72
CA THR A 68 2.03 -5.06 8.52
C THR A 68 1.23 -5.13 9.81
N TYR A 69 0.54 -6.23 10.07
CA TYR A 69 -0.20 -6.48 11.30
C TYR A 69 -0.08 -7.93 11.74
N GLU A 70 0.08 -8.14 13.05
CA GLU A 70 0.11 -9.46 13.66
C GLU A 70 -0.85 -9.58 14.85
N LYS A 71 -1.74 -10.55 14.79
CA LYS A 71 -2.56 -10.96 15.92
C LYS A 71 -1.91 -12.13 16.64
N TRP A 72 -1.67 -11.95 17.94
CA TRP A 72 -1.09 -12.97 18.81
C TRP A 72 -2.14 -13.60 19.72
N ASN A 73 -2.03 -14.90 19.96
CA ASN A 73 -2.85 -15.57 20.97
C ASN A 73 -2.23 -15.35 22.35
N LYS A 74 -2.94 -14.65 23.24
CA LYS A 74 -2.46 -14.37 24.61
C LYS A 74 -2.34 -15.63 25.48
N ASN A 75 -3.03 -16.71 25.12
CA ASN A 75 -3.17 -17.94 25.93
C ASN A 75 -2.37 -19.13 25.38
N LYS A 76 -1.65 -18.97 24.27
CA LYS A 76 -0.79 -20.02 23.69
C LYS A 76 0.66 -19.53 23.64
N ASP A 77 1.56 -20.49 23.49
CA ASP A 77 2.99 -20.21 23.32
C ASP A 77 3.19 -19.17 22.20
N LYS A 78 3.99 -18.13 22.48
CA LYS A 78 4.20 -17.00 21.56
C LYS A 78 5.19 -17.36 20.44
N SER A 79 5.14 -18.59 19.96
CA SER A 79 6.05 -19.08 18.91
C SER A 79 5.68 -18.53 17.54
N SER A 80 4.40 -18.19 17.30
CA SER A 80 3.93 -17.64 16.03
C SER A 80 2.61 -16.87 16.16
N PRO A 81 2.39 -15.80 15.36
CA PRO A 81 1.11 -15.12 15.30
C PRO A 81 0.01 -16.04 14.74
N ILE A 82 -1.23 -15.85 15.19
CA ILE A 82 -2.40 -16.61 14.71
C ILE A 82 -3.02 -16.03 13.44
N LEU A 83 -2.76 -14.76 13.17
CA LEU A 83 -3.19 -14.06 11.97
C LEU A 83 -2.15 -13.01 11.65
N ARG A 84 -1.76 -12.93 10.39
CA ARG A 84 -0.96 -11.84 9.85
C ARG A 84 -1.72 -11.22 8.68
N LEU A 85 -1.71 -9.90 8.60
CA LEU A 85 -2.40 -9.15 7.55
C LEU A 85 -1.51 -8.03 7.00
N ARG A 86 -1.76 -7.62 5.77
CA ARG A 86 -1.24 -6.38 5.18
C ARG A 86 -2.33 -5.32 5.12
N ILE A 87 -2.61 -4.67 6.25
CA ILE A 87 -3.67 -3.66 6.39
C ILE A 87 -3.14 -2.23 6.34
N ASP A 88 -1.88 -2.01 6.70
CA ASP A 88 -1.19 -0.75 6.41
C ASP A 88 -0.73 -0.73 4.95
N GLN A 89 -1.26 0.22 4.18
CA GLN A 89 -1.07 0.29 2.73
C GLN A 89 -0.71 1.69 2.29
N ILE A 90 -0.07 1.80 1.12
CA ILE A 90 0.24 3.08 0.46
C ILE A 90 -0.32 3.01 -0.96
N TRP A 91 -1.23 3.91 -1.26
CA TRP A 91 -1.91 4.04 -2.55
C TRP A 91 -1.54 5.36 -3.20
N ILE A 92 -1.16 5.33 -4.47
CA ILE A 92 -0.84 6.56 -5.21
C ILE A 92 -1.59 6.63 -6.53
N THR A 93 -1.87 7.85 -7.00
CA THR A 93 -2.42 8.04 -8.34
C THR A 93 -1.43 7.63 -9.42
N HIS A 94 -1.95 7.05 -10.49
CA HIS A 94 -1.15 6.71 -11.66
C HIS A 94 -0.75 7.97 -12.43
N GLU A 95 0.53 8.34 -12.35
CA GLU A 95 1.13 9.46 -13.09
C GLU A 95 2.27 8.93 -13.96
N ALA A 96 2.29 9.27 -15.25
CA ALA A 96 3.19 8.65 -16.24
C ALA A 96 4.69 8.81 -15.91
N ASN A 97 5.05 9.85 -15.16
CA ASN A 97 6.42 10.17 -14.77
C ASN A 97 6.71 9.89 -13.29
N VAL A 98 5.82 9.22 -12.57
CA VAL A 98 6.00 8.86 -11.16
C VAL A 98 6.03 7.34 -11.05
N ILE A 99 7.20 6.82 -10.69
CA ILE A 99 7.45 5.38 -10.59
C ILE A 99 7.93 5.09 -9.16
N PRO A 100 7.21 4.26 -8.39
CA PRO A 100 7.72 3.73 -7.13
C PRO A 100 8.98 2.92 -7.39
N VAL A 101 9.99 3.10 -6.54
CA VAL A 101 11.28 2.44 -6.69
C VAL A 101 11.48 1.36 -5.62
N GLU A 102 10.98 1.61 -4.41
CA GLU A 102 11.19 0.75 -3.25
C GLU A 102 9.97 0.78 -2.33
N PHE A 103 9.73 -0.34 -1.66
CA PHE A 103 8.78 -0.46 -0.56
C PHE A 103 9.40 -1.37 0.50
N SER A 104 9.29 -0.97 1.77
CA SER A 104 9.82 -1.72 2.90
C SER A 104 8.78 -1.86 4.01
N VAL A 105 8.83 -3.00 4.70
CA VAL A 105 8.12 -3.22 5.95
C VAL A 105 9.15 -3.43 7.04
N HIS A 106 8.98 -2.75 8.15
CA HIS A 106 9.90 -2.82 9.28
C HIS A 106 9.21 -3.48 10.47
N SER A 107 9.97 -4.26 11.24
CA SER A 107 9.44 -4.88 12.45
C SER A 107 9.01 -3.81 13.46
N SER A 108 7.78 -3.91 13.93
CA SER A 108 7.25 -3.03 14.98
C SER A 108 8.11 -3.05 16.24
N GLN A 109 8.70 -4.20 16.58
CA GLN A 109 9.57 -4.37 17.74
C GLN A 109 10.78 -3.44 17.73
N MET A 110 11.20 -3.00 16.53
CA MET A 110 12.31 -2.08 16.34
C MET A 110 11.90 -0.60 16.33
N ILE A 111 10.62 -0.28 16.18
CA ILE A 111 10.15 1.11 15.95
C ILE A 111 9.15 1.57 17.01
N THR A 112 8.03 0.86 17.17
CA THR A 112 6.87 1.33 17.95
C THR A 112 6.45 0.37 19.06
N ASN A 113 6.85 -0.91 18.98
CA ASN A 113 6.33 -2.02 19.79
C ASN A 113 4.80 -2.18 19.70
N SER A 114 4.23 -1.85 18.53
CA SER A 114 2.81 -2.03 18.20
C SER A 114 2.52 -3.45 17.69
N HIS A 115 1.23 -3.78 17.53
CA HIS A 115 0.78 -4.94 16.76
C HIS A 115 0.83 -4.71 15.24
N HIS A 116 1.17 -3.50 14.83
CA HIS A 116 1.53 -3.11 13.47
C HIS A 116 3.03 -2.92 13.37
#